data_AF-F1CJ88-F1
#
_entry.id   AF-F1CJ88-F1
#
_cell.length_a   1.000
_cell.length_b   1.000
_cell.length_c   1.000
_cell.angle_alpha   90.00
_cell.angle_beta   90.00
_cell.angle_gamma   90.00
#
_symmetry.space_group_name_H-M   'P 1'
#
loop_
_entity.id
_entity.type
_entity.pdbx_description
1 polymer ?
#
loop_
_entity_poly.entity_id
_entity_poly.type
_entity_poly.pdbx_seq_one_letter_code
_entity_poly.pdbx_strand_id
1 'polypeptide(L)'
;MLMPKKDRVAVYEYLFKEGVLVAKKDFHAAKHPDLENVPNLHVIKALQSLKSRGLVKEQFAWRHYYWYLTNEGIQYLRDFLHLPPEIVPSTLKRQTRPEAGRQRLKSTY
;
A
#
# COMPACT_ATOMS: atom_id res chain seq x y z
N MET A 1 -1.59 19.72 -6.10
CA MET A 1 -0.44 19.49 -6.98
C MET A 1 -0.94 19.10 -8.36
N LEU A 2 -0.40 19.71 -9.42
CA LEU A 2 -0.63 19.26 -10.79
C LEU A 2 0.15 17.95 -10.99
N MET A 3 -0.55 16.86 -11.24
CA MET A 3 0.01 15.53 -11.43
C MET A 3 -0.69 14.87 -12.61
N PRO A 4 0.05 14.21 -13.52
CA PRO A 4 -0.56 13.43 -14.59
C PRO A 4 -1.56 12.42 -14.03
N LYS A 5 -2.70 12.25 -14.71
CA LYS A 5 -3.73 11.29 -14.28
C LYS A 5 -3.17 9.87 -14.22
N LYS A 6 -2.30 9.50 -15.18
CA LYS A 6 -1.66 8.17 -15.26
C LYS A 6 -0.88 7.84 -13.99
N ASP A 7 0.00 8.75 -13.57
CA ASP A 7 0.82 8.56 -12.36
C ASP A 7 -0.04 8.43 -11.11
N ARG A 8 -1.09 9.25 -11.00
CA ARG A 8 -2.01 9.19 -9.85
C ARG A 8 -2.71 7.84 -9.77
N VAL A 9 -3.22 7.36 -10.89
CA VAL A 9 -3.89 6.05 -11.00
C VAL A 9 -2.90 4.95 -10.61
N ALA A 10 -1.67 4.98 -11.13
CA ALA A 10 -0.64 3.98 -10.80
C ALA A 10 -0.31 3.93 -9.29
N VAL A 11 -0.18 5.09 -8.63
CA VAL A 11 0.04 5.13 -7.16
C VAL A 11 -1.14 4.50 -6.41
N TYR A 12 -2.37 4.79 -6.85
CA TYR A 12 -3.58 4.30 -6.20
C TYR A 12 -3.78 2.80 -6.40
N GLU A 13 -3.53 2.29 -7.61
CA GLU A 13 -3.56 0.87 -7.92
C GLU A 13 -2.56 0.10 -7.06
N TYR A 14 -1.32 0.59 -6.96
CA TYR A 14 -0.29 -0.04 -6.13
C TYR A 14 -0.66 0.00 -4.65
N LEU A 15 -1.12 1.15 -4.14
CA LEU A 15 -1.57 1.28 -2.75
C LEU A 15 -2.76 0.35 -2.44
N PHE A 16 -3.69 0.18 -3.37
CA PHE A 16 -4.84 -0.71 -3.19
C PHE A 16 -4.42 -2.19 -3.22
N LYS A 17 -3.50 -2.56 -4.10
CA LYS A 17 -2.99 -3.93 -4.22
C LYS A 17 -2.23 -4.35 -2.96
N GLU A 18 -1.26 -3.55 -2.52
CA GLU A 18 -0.40 -3.90 -1.39
C GLU A 18 -1.02 -3.54 -0.03
N GLY A 19 -1.83 -2.48 0.03
CA GLY A 19 -2.41 -1.95 1.27
C GLY A 19 -1.44 -1.12 2.14
N VAL A 20 -0.16 -1.09 1.76
CA VAL A 20 0.91 -0.32 2.43
C VAL A 20 1.78 0.33 1.35
N LEU A 21 2.21 1.57 1.58
CA LEU A 21 3.23 2.21 0.76
C LEU A 21 4.31 2.82 1.65
N VAL A 22 5.57 2.68 1.24
CA VAL A 22 6.71 3.30 1.91
C VAL A 22 7.42 4.20 0.92
N ALA A 23 7.78 5.42 1.31
CA ALA A 23 8.63 6.27 0.48
C ALA A 23 9.69 6.98 1.32
N LYS A 24 10.91 7.09 0.79
CA LYS A 24 11.95 7.93 1.38
C LYS A 24 11.58 9.40 1.19
N LYS A 25 11.83 10.25 2.19
CA LYS A 25 11.68 11.71 2.11
C LYS A 25 12.82 12.29 1.26
N ASP A 26 12.68 12.10 -0.05
CA ASP A 26 13.55 12.63 -1.09
C ASP A 26 12.70 13.08 -2.28
N PHE A 27 12.52 14.40 -2.42
CA PHE A 27 11.67 14.96 -3.44
C PHE A 27 12.32 15.02 -4.84
N HIS A 28 13.63 14.81 -4.93
CA HIS A 28 14.39 14.91 -6.17
C HIS A 28 14.64 13.56 -6.84
N ALA A 29 14.32 12.46 -6.16
CA ALA A 29 14.41 11.13 -6.73
C ALA A 29 13.50 11.01 -7.96
N ALA A 30 14.11 10.73 -9.11
CA ALA A 30 13.43 10.62 -10.40
C ALA A 30 12.40 9.49 -10.44
N LYS A 31 12.61 8.44 -9.63
CA LYS A 31 11.76 7.24 -9.59
C LYS A 31 11.63 6.72 -8.16
N HIS A 32 10.47 6.16 -7.85
CA HIS A 32 10.24 5.39 -6.63
C HIS A 32 10.65 3.92 -6.84
N PRO A 33 11.33 3.24 -5.90
CA PRO A 33 11.80 1.85 -6.07
C PRO A 33 10.71 0.86 -6.49
N ASP A 34 9.48 1.01 -5.98
CA ASP A 34 8.38 0.08 -6.28
C ASP A 34 7.54 0.51 -7.50
N LEU A 35 7.73 1.74 -7.99
CA LEU A 35 6.96 2.32 -9.10
C LEU A 35 7.92 2.84 -10.17
N GLU A 36 8.18 2.01 -11.19
CA GLU A 36 9.21 2.28 -12.22
C GLU A 36 9.03 3.60 -12.99
N ASN A 37 7.78 4.06 -13.13
CA ASN A 37 7.43 5.20 -13.99
C ASN A 37 6.96 6.44 -13.22
N VAL A 38 6.95 6.41 -11.88
CA VAL A 38 6.40 7.49 -11.06
C VAL A 38 7.50 8.20 -10.27
N PRO A 39 7.65 9.53 -10.40
CA PRO A 39 8.55 10.31 -9.57
C PRO A 39 8.18 10.23 -8.08
N ASN A 40 9.18 10.19 -7.20
CA ASN A 40 8.91 10.06 -5.76
C ASN A 40 8.13 11.26 -5.20
N LEU A 41 8.33 12.45 -5.77
CA LEU A 41 7.54 13.65 -5.45
C LEU A 41 6.04 13.40 -5.64
N HIS A 42 5.66 12.71 -6.73
CA HIS A 42 4.26 12.44 -7.03
C HIS A 42 3.66 11.51 -5.98
N VAL A 43 4.39 10.46 -5.59
CA VAL A 43 4.00 9.52 -4.54
C VAL A 43 3.77 10.24 -3.21
N ILE A 44 4.75 11.01 -2.74
CA ILE A 44 4.67 11.70 -1.44
C ILE A 44 3.49 12.69 -1.44
N LYS A 45 3.29 13.45 -2.52
CA LYS A 45 2.22 14.46 -2.58
C LYS A 45 0.83 13.86 -2.78
N ALA A 46 0.71 12.75 -3.51
CA ALA A 46 -0.54 11.99 -3.59
C ALA A 46 -0.95 11.46 -2.21
N LEU A 47 -0.03 10.83 -1.49
CA LEU A 47 -0.31 10.26 -0.18
C LEU A 47 -0.53 11.30 0.90
N GLN A 48 0.16 12.44 0.83
CA GLN A 48 -0.13 13.60 1.68
C GLN A 48 -1.58 14.08 1.49
N SER A 49 -2.09 14.08 0.25
CA SER A 49 -3.49 14.43 -0.05
C SER A 49 -4.49 13.37 0.42
N LEU A 50 -4.14 12.09 0.42
CA LEU A 50 -5.00 11.03 0.95
C LEU A 50 -5.04 11.05 2.47
N LYS A 51 -3.90 11.31 3.12
CA LYS A 51 -3.78 11.49 4.58
C LYS A 51 -4.68 12.64 5.06
N SER A 52 -4.65 13.79 4.39
CA SER A 52 -5.48 14.94 4.80
C SER A 52 -6.99 14.67 4.73
N ARG A 53 -7.40 13.62 4.01
CA ARG A 53 -8.79 13.14 3.90
C ARG A 53 -9.12 11.98 4.84
N GLY A 54 -8.18 11.52 5.67
CA GLY A 54 -8.39 10.39 6.58
C GLY A 54 -8.33 9.00 5.93
N LEU A 55 -8.04 8.91 4.63
CA LEU A 55 -8.07 7.65 3.87
C LEU A 55 -6.85 6.76 4.13
N VAL A 56 -5.79 7.33 4.70
CA VAL A 56 -4.51 6.66 4.93
C VAL A 56 -3.94 7.15 6.24
N LYS A 57 -3.39 6.22 7.05
CA LYS A 57 -2.63 6.54 8.25
C LYS A 57 -1.14 6.67 7.90
N GLU A 58 -0.55 7.81 8.22
CA GLU A 58 0.87 8.07 8.01
C GLU A 58 1.65 7.88 9.32
N GLN A 59 2.81 7.24 9.22
CA GLN A 59 3.86 7.18 10.24
C GLN A 59 5.17 7.64 9.60
N PHE A 60 5.88 8.56 10.23
CA PHE A 60 7.16 9.05 9.73
C PHE A 60 8.29 8.66 10.66
N ALA A 61 9.27 7.91 10.16
CA ALA A 61 10.42 7.45 10.93
C ALA A 61 11.64 7.30 10.02
N TRP A 62 12.83 7.64 10.52
CA TRP A 62 14.10 7.45 9.80
C TRP A 62 14.18 8.11 8.42
N ARG A 63 13.50 9.25 8.21
CA ARG A 63 13.32 9.88 6.89
C ARG A 63 12.52 9.05 5.89
N HIS A 64 11.77 8.06 6.35
CA HIS A 64 10.81 7.29 5.55
C HIS A 64 9.39 7.59 6.01
N TYR A 65 8.51 7.76 5.04
CA TYR A 65 7.07 7.77 5.22
C TYR A 65 6.55 6.36 5.08
N TYR A 66 5.74 5.94 6.04
CA TYR A 66 5.02 4.68 6.06
C TYR A 66 3.53 5.00 6.04
N TRP A 67 2.84 4.54 5.01
CA TRP A 67 1.42 4.78 4.83
C TRP A 67 0.66 3.46 4.88
N TYR A 68 -0.36 3.43 5.73
CA TYR A 68 -1.24 2.29 5.91
C TYR A 68 -2.64 2.66 5.43
N LEU A 69 -3.18 1.85 4.52
CA LEU A 69 -4.53 2.07 4.00
C LEU A 69 -5.57 1.79 5.09
N THR A 70 -6.51 2.71 5.28
CA THR A 70 -7.64 2.53 6.23
C THR A 70 -8.84 1.92 5.52
N ASN A 71 -9.82 1.40 6.28
CA ASN A 71 -11.03 0.81 5.71
C ASN A 71 -11.81 1.79 4.82
N GLU A 72 -11.88 3.07 5.22
CA GLU A 72 -12.47 4.15 4.42
C GLU A 72 -11.66 4.42 3.14
N GLY A 73 -10.33 4.37 3.24
CA GLY A 73 -9.43 4.45 2.09
C GLY A 73 -9.65 3.33 1.08
N ILE A 74 -9.91 2.11 1.54
CA ILE A 74 -10.23 0.97 0.67
C ILE A 74 -11.50 1.25 -0.14
N GLN A 75 -12.56 1.74 0.51
CA GLN A 75 -13.81 2.08 -0.18
C GLN A 75 -13.60 3.20 -1.20
N TYR A 76 -12.92 4.28 -0.80
CA TYR A 76 -12.63 5.39 -1.69
C TYR A 76 -11.82 4.98 -2.93
N LEU A 77 -10.77 4.18 -2.74
CA LEU A 77 -9.94 3.72 -3.85
C LEU A 77 -10.69 2.74 -4.76
N ARG A 78 -11.56 1.91 -4.20
CA ARG A 78 -12.43 1.03 -5.00
C ARG A 78 -13.36 1.82 -5.91
N ASP A 79 -14.02 2.83 -5.36
CA ASP A 79 -14.93 3.69 -6.13
C ASP A 79 -14.17 4.50 -7.19
N PHE A 80 -12.96 4.99 -6.86
CA PHE A 80 -12.13 5.74 -7.78
C PHE A 80 -11.57 4.90 -8.93
N LEU A 81 -11.16 3.65 -8.65
CA LEU A 81 -10.58 2.74 -9.64
C LEU A 81 -11.65 1.90 -10.36
N HIS A 82 -12.92 2.01 -9.97
CA HIS A 82 -14.04 1.23 -10.51
C HIS A 82 -13.81 -0.28 -10.46
N LEU A 83 -13.21 -0.75 -9.37
CA LEU A 83 -12.89 -2.17 -9.18
C LEU A 83 -14.08 -2.93 -8.57
N PRO A 84 -14.31 -4.20 -8.96
CA PRO A 84 -15.36 -5.02 -8.35
C PRO A 84 -15.10 -5.26 -6.85
N PRO A 85 -16.17 -5.50 -6.06
CA PRO A 85 -16.08 -5.62 -4.60
C PRO A 85 -15.26 -6.82 -4.12
N GLU A 86 -15.02 -7.80 -4.98
CA GLU A 86 -14.23 -9.00 -4.70
C GLU A 86 -12.74 -8.74 -4.52
N ILE A 87 -12.22 -7.65 -5.10
CA ILE A 87 -10.80 -7.34 -4.99
C ILE A 87 -10.55 -6.69 -3.64
N VAL A 88 -9.87 -7.47 -2.79
CA VAL A 88 -9.47 -7.06 -1.45
C VAL A 88 -7.95 -6.85 -1.44
N PRO A 89 -7.44 -5.80 -0.77
CA PRO A 89 -5.99 -5.59 -0.58
C PRO A 89 -5.30 -6.83 -0.01
N SER A 90 -4.03 -7.01 -0.35
CA SER A 90 -3.22 -8.15 0.11
C SER A 90 -3.18 -8.29 1.63
N THR A 91 -3.34 -7.19 2.39
CA THR A 91 -3.39 -7.20 3.86
C THR A 91 -4.60 -7.93 4.45
N LEU A 92 -5.71 -8.02 3.73
CA LEU A 92 -6.93 -8.73 4.18
C LEU A 92 -7.06 -10.11 3.54
N LYS A 93 -6.21 -10.47 2.56
CA LYS A 93 -6.17 -11.83 2.04
C LYS A 93 -5.62 -12.75 3.11
N ARG A 94 -6.49 -13.61 3.65
CA ARG A 94 -6.13 -14.61 4.66
C ARG A 94 -5.01 -15.49 4.10
N GLN A 95 -3.81 -15.40 4.67
CA GLN A 95 -2.74 -16.34 4.34
C GLN A 95 -3.18 -17.73 4.81
N THR A 96 -3.27 -18.68 3.88
CA THR A 96 -3.39 -20.10 4.20
C THR A 96 -2.08 -20.52 4.83
N ARG A 97 -1.98 -20.41 6.16
CA ARG A 97 -0.82 -20.90 6.90
C ARG A 97 -0.77 -22.41 6.64
N PRO A 98 0.28 -22.97 6.02
CA PRO A 98 0.39 -24.42 5.94
C PRO A 98 0.42 -24.93 7.38
N GLU A 99 -0.51 -25.82 7.72
CA GLU A 99 -0.46 -26.55 8.99
C GLU A 99 0.89 -27.27 9.03
N ALA A 100 1.85 -26.70 9.74
CA ALA A 100 3.06 -27.40 10.11
C ALA A 100 2.61 -28.58 10.98
N GLY A 101 2.58 -29.76 10.36
CA GLY A 101 2.20 -31.02 10.99
C GLY A 101 2.93 -31.15 12.31
N ARG A 102 2.17 -31.15 13.41
CA ARG A 102 2.65 -31.59 14.71
C ARG A 102 2.93 -33.10 14.62
N GLN A 103 4.06 -33.47 14.03
CA GLN A 103 4.60 -34.82 14.20
C GLN A 103 5.07 -34.92 15.65
N ARG A 104 4.16 -35.36 16.55
CA ARG A 104 4.53 -35.79 17.89
C ARG A 104 5.50 -36.97 17.73
N LEU A 105 6.78 -36.74 17.96
CA LEU A 105 7.76 -37.80 18.13
C LEU A 105 7.30 -38.65 19.32
N LYS A 106 6.79 -39.85 19.06
CA LYS A 106 6.58 -40.86 20.10
C LYS A 106 7.95 -41.41 20.48
N SER A 107 8.47 -40.97 21.63
CA SER A 107 9.60 -41.65 22.27
C SER A 107 9.13 -43.05 22.63
N THR A 108 9.75 -44.06 22.03
CA THR A 108 9.54 -45.47 22.37
C THR A 108 10.53 -45.82 23.48
N TYR A 109 10.06 -46.62 24.44
CA TYR A 109 10.71 -46.95 25.72
C TYR A 109 12.13 -47.50 25.61
#